data_AF-A0A1V9B7L6-F1
#
_entry.id   AF-A0A1V9B7L6-F1
#
_cell.length_a   1.000
_cell.length_b   1.000
_cell.length_c   1.000
_cell.angle_alpha   90.00
_cell.angle_beta   90.00
_cell.angle_gamma   90.00
#
_symmetry.space_group_name_H-M   'P 1'
#
loop_
_entity.id
_entity.type
_entity.pdbx_description
1 polymer ?
#
loop_
_entity_poly.entity_id
_entity_poly.type
_entity_poly.pdbx_seq_one_letter_code
_entity_poly.pdbx_strand_id
1 'polypeptide(L)'
;MNFKWMPTTLFGKCVDVYFEFNYEHLLFKLADQEQKLERDELTSLRKRVELICRQVSANRGNHEPTKNKKGRFVSLYKWEFDFAKEGLAQMMDVADRIVDEVYQEIRKWSKHVSKGDYKEQAK
;
A
#
# COMPACT_ATOMS: atom_id res chain seq x y z
N MET A 1 5.73 4.79 14.72
CA MET A 1 4.59 4.83 13.76
C MET A 1 3.57 5.91 14.09
N ASN A 2 3.26 6.78 13.13
CA ASN A 2 2.10 7.68 13.19
C ASN A 2 1.13 7.20 12.10
N PHE A 3 0.12 6.39 12.48
CA PHE A 3 -0.92 5.91 11.56
C PHE A 3 -1.90 7.06 11.26
N LYS A 4 -1.45 8.00 10.44
CA LYS A 4 -2.27 9.12 9.98
C LYS A 4 -2.68 8.90 8.55
N TRP A 5 -3.88 9.37 8.23
CA TRP A 5 -4.31 9.60 6.86
C TRP A 5 -3.28 10.50 6.18
N MET A 6 -2.83 10.09 5.00
CA MET A 6 -1.95 10.86 4.14
C MET A 6 -2.75 11.29 2.91
N PRO A 7 -3.25 12.54 2.91
CA PRO A 7 -3.79 13.15 1.69
C PRO A 7 -2.68 13.21 0.64
N THR A 8 -2.98 12.75 -0.56
CA THR A 8 -2.04 12.74 -1.67
C THR A 8 -2.78 12.81 -3.01
N THR A 9 -2.02 12.98 -4.09
CA THR A 9 -2.54 12.94 -5.46
C THR A 9 -1.91 11.76 -6.18
N LEU A 10 -2.71 10.82 -6.65
CA LEU A 10 -2.27 9.69 -7.47
C LEU A 10 -2.98 9.76 -8.81
N PHE A 11 -2.24 9.70 -9.92
CA PHE A 11 -2.81 9.78 -11.27
C PHE A 11 -3.70 11.02 -11.50
N GLY A 12 -3.38 12.13 -10.86
CA GLY A 12 -4.13 13.39 -10.95
C GLY A 12 -5.37 13.45 -10.06
N LYS A 13 -5.65 12.38 -9.30
CA LYS A 13 -6.84 12.26 -8.44
C LYS A 13 -6.44 12.38 -6.97
N CYS A 14 -7.19 13.17 -6.22
CA CYS A 14 -7.01 13.31 -4.78
C CYS A 14 -7.50 12.05 -4.07
N VAL A 15 -6.63 11.45 -3.27
CA VAL A 15 -6.92 10.25 -2.49
C VAL A 15 -6.31 10.38 -1.10
N ASP A 16 -6.89 9.69 -0.12
CA ASP A 16 -6.22 9.50 1.15
C ASP A 16 -5.70 8.08 1.30
N VAL A 17 -4.43 8.00 1.67
CA VAL A 17 -3.74 6.76 1.94
C VAL A 17 -3.67 6.54 3.44
N TYR A 18 -3.93 5.32 3.90
CA TYR A 18 -3.72 4.97 5.31
C TYR A 18 -3.28 3.52 5.48
N PHE A 19 -2.59 3.29 6.59
CA PHE A 19 -2.18 1.98 7.06
C PHE A 19 -3.04 1.60 8.26
N GLU A 20 -3.50 0.36 8.27
CA GLU A 20 -4.23 -0.21 9.40
C GLU A 20 -3.45 -1.42 9.89
N PHE A 21 -2.96 -1.35 11.11
CA PHE A 21 -2.31 -2.44 11.80
C PHE A 21 -3.25 -2.99 12.86
N ASN A 22 -3.54 -4.29 12.78
CA ASN A 22 -4.24 -5.02 13.81
C ASN A 22 -3.39 -6.23 14.25
N TYR A 23 -3.88 -6.99 15.22
CA TYR A 23 -3.12 -8.09 15.81
C TYR A 23 -2.70 -9.20 14.84
N GLU A 24 -3.27 -9.25 13.65
CA GLU A 24 -3.05 -10.33 12.66
C GLU A 24 -2.62 -9.79 11.29
N HIS A 25 -2.80 -8.50 11.04
CA HIS A 25 -2.69 -7.93 9.71
C HIS A 25 -2.14 -6.51 9.71
N LEU A 26 -1.28 -6.23 8.74
CA LEU A 26 -1.00 -4.89 8.24
C LEU A 26 -1.71 -4.72 6.89
N LEU A 27 -2.62 -3.76 6.83
CA LEU A 27 -3.42 -3.45 5.66
C LEU A 27 -3.03 -2.09 5.11
N PHE A 28 -2.84 -2.02 3.79
CA PHE A 28 -2.65 -0.78 3.07
C PHE A 28 -3.93 -0.43 2.30
N LYS A 29 -4.50 0.74 2.59
CA LYS A 29 -5.83 1.14 2.09
C LYS A 29 -5.82 2.54 1.50
N LEU A 30 -6.69 2.72 0.51
CA LEU A 30 -7.04 4.01 -0.10
C LEU A 30 -8.48 4.36 0.23
N ALA A 31 -8.73 5.58 0.68
CA ALA A 31 -10.04 6.21 0.57
C ALA A 31 -10.04 7.10 -0.66
N ASP A 32 -11.01 6.86 -1.53
CA ASP A 32 -11.28 7.77 -2.63
C ASP A 32 -12.34 8.77 -2.17
N GLN A 33 -12.00 10.05 -2.30
CA GLN A 33 -12.86 11.14 -1.85
C GLN A 33 -13.91 11.49 -2.90
N GLU A 34 -13.56 11.48 -4.21
CA GLU A 34 -14.46 11.97 -5.28
C GLU A 34 -14.19 11.38 -6.68
N GLN A 35 -12.98 10.87 -6.99
CA GLN A 35 -12.61 10.38 -8.31
C GLN A 35 -11.88 9.04 -8.25
N LYS A 36 -12.59 7.97 -8.59
CA LYS A 36 -12.08 6.60 -8.51
C LYS A 36 -10.85 6.42 -9.39
N LEU A 37 -9.82 5.83 -8.80
CA LEU A 37 -8.73 5.26 -9.58
C LEU A 37 -9.29 4.17 -10.50
N GLU A 38 -8.84 4.19 -11.74
CA GLU A 38 -9.17 3.18 -12.73
C GLU A 38 -8.58 1.83 -12.36
N ARG A 39 -9.11 0.77 -12.99
CA ARG A 39 -8.65 -0.60 -12.71
C ARG A 39 -7.15 -0.76 -12.94
N ASP A 40 -6.60 -0.17 -13.99
CA ASP A 40 -5.19 -0.31 -14.36
C ASP A 40 -4.28 0.51 -13.44
N GLU A 41 -4.75 1.68 -13.01
CA GLU A 41 -4.11 2.53 -11.99
C GLU A 41 -4.00 1.77 -10.66
N LEU A 42 -5.11 1.18 -10.20
CA LEU A 42 -5.14 0.34 -9.00
C LEU A 42 -4.27 -0.90 -9.14
N THR A 43 -4.29 -1.56 -10.30
CA THR A 43 -3.48 -2.76 -10.53
C THR A 43 -1.99 -2.44 -10.45
N SER A 44 -1.57 -1.32 -11.03
CA SER A 44 -0.18 -0.86 -10.97
C SER A 44 0.23 -0.51 -9.54
N LEU A 45 -0.61 0.20 -8.79
CA LEU A 45 -0.37 0.48 -7.36
C LEU A 45 -0.20 -0.81 -6.56
N ARG A 46 -1.11 -1.76 -6.71
CA ARG A 46 -1.08 -3.04 -5.97
C ARG A 46 0.21 -3.80 -6.23
N LYS A 47 0.60 -3.95 -7.50
CA LYS A 47 1.84 -4.64 -7.87
C LYS A 47 3.07 -3.98 -7.24
N ARG A 48 3.10 -2.65 -7.22
CA ARG A 48 4.23 -1.90 -6.66
C ARG A 48 4.33 -2.05 -5.14
N VAL A 49 3.21 -1.91 -4.44
CA VAL A 49 3.14 -2.09 -2.98
C VAL A 49 3.47 -3.54 -2.62
N GLU A 50 2.91 -4.52 -3.33
CA GLU A 50 3.18 -5.94 -3.12
C GLU A 50 4.68 -6.24 -3.23
N LEU A 51 5.35 -5.70 -4.25
CA LEU A 51 6.79 -5.89 -4.43
C LEU A 51 7.58 -5.40 -3.21
N ILE A 52 7.27 -4.20 -2.71
CA ILE A 52 7.92 -3.62 -1.53
C ILE A 52 7.67 -4.50 -0.31
N CYS A 53 6.42 -4.87 -0.06
CA CYS A 53 6.07 -5.69 1.10
C CYS A 53 6.79 -7.05 1.08
N ARG A 54 6.83 -7.73 -0.08
CA ARG A 54 7.55 -9.00 -0.24
C ARG A 54 9.06 -8.85 -0.01
N GLN A 55 9.66 -7.78 -0.52
CA GLN A 55 11.09 -7.50 -0.34
C GLN A 55 11.45 -7.20 1.12
N VAL A 56 10.69 -6.32 1.78
CA VAL A 56 10.98 -5.89 3.15
C VAL A 56 10.72 -7.01 4.16
N SER A 57 9.63 -7.76 3.98
CA SER A 57 9.33 -8.92 4.83
C SER A 57 10.23 -10.13 4.54
N ALA A 58 11.09 -10.08 3.52
CA ALA A 58 11.86 -11.22 3.04
C ALA A 58 10.99 -12.48 2.79
N ASN A 59 9.79 -12.27 2.23
CA ASN A 59 8.73 -13.28 2.03
C ASN A 59 8.22 -13.95 3.32
N ARG A 60 8.36 -13.31 4.48
CA ARG A 60 7.74 -13.75 5.74
C ARG A 60 6.29 -13.30 5.83
N GLY A 61 5.51 -14.05 6.59
CA GLY A 61 4.06 -13.88 6.68
C GLY A 61 3.36 -14.30 5.38
N ASN A 62 2.03 -14.27 5.41
CA ASN A 62 1.23 -14.54 4.22
C ASN A 62 0.98 -13.24 3.46
N HIS A 63 1.04 -13.33 2.14
CA HIS A 63 0.80 -12.21 1.23
C HIS A 63 -0.46 -12.50 0.44
N GLU A 64 -1.57 -11.90 0.86
CA GLU A 64 -2.85 -12.12 0.20
C GLU A 64 -3.14 -11.00 -0.81
N PRO A 65 -3.31 -11.32 -2.10
CA PRO A 65 -3.83 -10.34 -3.04
C PRO A 65 -5.25 -9.94 -2.60
N THR A 66 -5.46 -8.64 -2.41
CA THR A 66 -6.75 -8.12 -1.95
C THR A 66 -7.81 -8.32 -3.04
N LYS A 67 -8.98 -8.86 -2.67
CA LYS A 67 -10.12 -8.97 -3.58
C LYS A 67 -10.55 -7.58 -4.08
N ASN A 68 -10.87 -7.48 -5.37
CA ASN A 68 -11.45 -6.28 -6.00
C ASN A 68 -12.90 -6.05 -5.51
N LYS A 69 -13.09 -5.74 -4.23
CA LYS A 69 -14.38 -5.33 -3.70
C LYS A 69 -14.52 -3.82 -3.84
N LYS A 70 -15.63 -3.37 -4.43
CA LYS A 70 -16.02 -1.96 -4.46
C LYS A 70 -16.56 -1.60 -3.07
N GLY A 71 -15.88 -0.72 -2.36
CA GLY A 71 -16.30 -0.17 -1.07
C GLY A 71 -15.80 1.27 -0.91
N ARG A 72 -16.12 1.90 0.22
CA ARG A 72 -15.60 3.23 0.58
C ARG A 72 -14.07 3.26 0.65
N PHE A 73 -13.47 2.11 0.93
CA PHE A 73 -12.03 1.91 0.96
C PHE A 73 -11.62 0.81 -0.01
N VAL A 74 -10.52 1.03 -0.71
CA VAL A 74 -9.87 0.04 -1.56
C VAL A 74 -8.63 -0.46 -0.83
N SER A 75 -8.63 -1.73 -0.44
CA SER A 75 -7.40 -2.37 0.01
C SER A 75 -6.48 -2.59 -1.19
N LEU A 76 -5.23 -2.17 -1.03
CA LEU A 76 -4.16 -2.38 -1.99
C LEU A 76 -3.32 -3.59 -1.62
N TYR A 77 -3.10 -3.82 -0.33
CA TYR A 77 -2.31 -4.93 0.15
C TYR A 77 -2.74 -5.39 1.54
N LYS A 78 -2.54 -6.69 1.81
CA LYS A 78 -2.72 -7.32 3.11
C LYS A 78 -1.49 -8.17 3.39
N TRP A 79 -0.76 -7.81 4.42
CA TRP A 79 0.31 -8.62 4.99
C TRP A 79 -0.21 -9.27 6.26
N GLU A 80 -0.27 -10.59 6.29
CA GLU A 80 -0.67 -11.33 7.49
C GLU A 80 0.56 -11.79 8.26
N PHE A 81 0.44 -11.75 9.58
CA PHE A 81 1.46 -12.26 10.49
C PHE A 81 0.82 -12.92 11.70
N ASP A 82 1.59 -13.79 12.35
CA ASP A 82 1.10 -14.61 13.45
C ASP A 82 2.02 -14.47 14.65
N PHE A 83 1.59 -13.74 15.68
CA PHE A 83 2.37 -13.56 16.90
C PHE A 83 2.57 -14.85 17.70
N ALA A 84 1.85 -15.94 17.39
CA ALA A 84 2.14 -17.26 17.95
C ALA A 84 3.39 -17.91 17.33
N LYS A 85 3.78 -17.48 16.12
CA LYS A 85 4.92 -18.01 15.36
C LYS A 85 6.08 -17.03 15.25
N GLU A 86 5.81 -15.73 15.31
CA GLU A 86 6.76 -14.66 15.08
C GLU A 86 6.83 -13.72 16.29
N GLY A 87 8.04 -13.24 16.62
CA GLY A 87 8.23 -12.37 17.78
C GLY A 87 7.69 -10.96 17.55
N LEU A 88 6.92 -10.43 18.51
CA LEU A 88 6.30 -9.10 18.42
C LEU A 88 7.28 -7.99 18.01
N ALA A 89 8.46 -7.92 18.62
CA ALA A 89 9.45 -6.89 18.30
C ALA A 89 9.91 -6.96 16.85
N GLN A 90 10.25 -8.16 16.36
CA GLN A 90 10.66 -8.39 14.98
C GLN A 90 9.52 -8.03 14.00
N MET A 91 8.29 -8.35 14.35
CA MET A 91 7.12 -8.04 13.53
C MET A 91 6.85 -6.55 13.44
N MET A 92 7.00 -5.84 14.56
CA MET A 92 6.91 -4.38 14.59
C MET A 92 8.01 -3.72 13.76
N ASP A 93 9.25 -4.22 13.83
CA ASP A 93 10.37 -3.71 13.01
C ASP A 93 10.10 -3.88 11.51
N VAL A 94 9.58 -5.04 11.11
CA VAL A 94 9.22 -5.28 9.70
C VAL A 94 8.04 -4.42 9.28
N ALA A 95 7.01 -4.28 10.13
CA ALA A 95 5.87 -3.42 9.86
C ALA A 95 6.30 -1.96 9.67
N ASP A 96 7.22 -1.45 10.49
CA ASP A 96 7.72 -0.06 10.42
C ASP A 96 8.44 0.19 9.11
N ARG A 97 9.32 -0.75 8.73
CA ARG A 97 10.01 -0.70 7.44
C ARG A 97 9.06 -0.79 6.24
N ILE A 98 8.02 -1.64 6.30
CA ILE A 98 7.01 -1.73 5.24
C ILE A 98 6.29 -0.38 5.09
N VAL A 99 5.85 0.19 6.21
CA VAL A 99 5.14 1.48 6.22
C VAL A 99 6.02 2.58 5.61
N ASP A 100 7.28 2.67 6.03
CA ASP A 100 8.21 3.70 5.55
C ASP A 100 8.49 3.56 4.04
N GLU A 101 8.80 2.35 3.55
CA GLU A 101 9.11 2.13 2.14
C GLU A 101 7.90 2.38 1.23
N VAL A 102 6.71 1.90 1.62
CA VAL A 102 5.47 2.17 0.89
C VAL A 102 5.16 3.67 0.90
N TYR A 103 5.35 4.34 2.03
CA TYR A 103 5.16 5.79 2.14
C TYR A 103 6.06 6.57 1.18
N GLN A 104 7.35 6.23 1.11
CA GLN A 104 8.28 6.85 0.18
C GLN A 104 7.89 6.61 -1.27
N GLU A 105 7.43 5.41 -1.60
CA GLU A 105 7.00 5.08 -2.96
C GLU A 105 5.78 5.89 -3.40
N ILE A 106 4.78 6.02 -2.53
CA ILE A 106 3.59 6.85 -2.79
C ILE A 106 3.97 8.33 -2.94
N ARG A 107 4.92 8.81 -2.15
CA ARG A 107 5.47 10.18 -2.31
C ARG A 107 6.18 10.37 -3.64
N LYS A 108 6.86 9.36 -4.18
CA LYS A 108 7.44 9.43 -5.53
C LYS A 108 6.32 9.52 -6.55
N TRP A 109 5.35 8.62 -6.51
CA TRP A 109 4.25 8.58 -7.47
C TRP A 109 3.47 9.88 -7.53
N SER A 110 3.17 10.47 -6.37
CA SER A 110 2.46 11.76 -6.30
C SER A 110 3.22 12.93 -6.91
N LYS A 111 4.56 12.92 -6.85
CA LYS A 111 5.39 13.96 -7.49
C LYS A 111 5.45 13.82 -9.02
N HIS A 112 5.39 12.60 -9.54
CA HIS A 112 5.52 12.32 -10.99
C HIS A 112 4.28 12.75 -11.79
N VAL A 113 3.13 12.95 -11.15
CA VAL A 113 1.88 13.39 -11.81
C VAL A 113 1.98 14.80 -12.44
N SER A 114 3.02 15.58 -12.12
CA SER A 114 3.24 16.87 -12.79
C SER A 114 3.73 16.74 -14.25
N LYS A 115 4.08 15.55 -14.74
CA LYS A 115 4.44 15.29 -16.16
C LYS A 115 3.85 13.97 -16.65
N GLY A 116 3.19 14.00 -17.81
CA GLY A 116 2.34 12.92 -18.33
C GLY A 116 3.03 11.64 -18.80
N ASP A 117 3.75 10.93 -17.93
CA ASP A 117 4.62 9.80 -18.30
C ASP A 117 4.08 8.39 -17.96
N TYR A 118 2.78 8.22 -17.70
CA TYR A 118 2.24 6.91 -17.28
C TYR A 118 2.19 5.82 -18.36
N LYS A 119 2.60 6.09 -19.60
CA LYS A 119 2.55 5.10 -20.70
C LYS A 119 3.81 4.25 -20.90
N GLU A 120 4.90 4.48 -20.18
CA GLU A 120 6.18 3.80 -20.50
C GLU A 120 6.61 2.64 -19.60
N GLN A 121 5.89 2.30 -18.53
CA GLN A 121 6.35 1.25 -17.59
C GLN A 121 5.64 -0.11 -17.72
N ALA A 122 4.97 -0.36 -18.85
CA ALA A 122 4.43 -1.67 -19.19
C ALA A 122 5.15 -2.24 -20.43
N LYS A 123 6.42 -2.58 -20.28
CA LYS A 123 7.14 -3.48 -21.17
C LYS A 123 7.99 -4.45 -20.35
#